data_AF-A0A7X3NYY6-F1
#
_entry.id   AF-A0A7X3NYY6-F1
#
_cell.length_a   1.000
_cell.length_b   1.000
_cell.length_c   1.000
_cell.angle_alpha   90.00
_cell.angle_beta   90.00
_cell.angle_gamma   90.00
#
_symmetry.space_group_name_H-M   'P 1'
#
loop_
_entity.id
_entity.type
_entity.pdbx_description
1 polymer ?
#
loop_
_entity_poly.entity_id
_entity_poly.type
_entity_poly.pdbx_seq_one_letter_code
_entity_poly.pdbx_strand_id
1 'polypeptide(L)'
;MINKMRCCSFIAAFVIVLSGWIGGWTRAMKAGNAAYVRGNYNEAHAAFQRATLEKPDNPVAHYNLGTALYRQGKFREAARTFQASLSRHAEQTEDTLNRSSILYNLGNAQFKVGDLTSAIDAYQQALRFDPQDTDAHHNLALARQLLKQQQDLAQQQAKSSTAPKTEPNDVGKAEALRLLERFSENENRLRQKLQQQRKSGYRREKDW
;
A
#
# COMPACT_ATOMS: atom_id res chain seq x y z
N MET A 1 12.93 -50.35 -47.91
CA MET A 1 11.72 -49.52 -47.73
C MET A 1 11.70 -48.99 -46.31
N ILE A 2 11.80 -47.67 -46.16
CA ILE A 2 11.94 -46.96 -44.87
C ILE A 2 10.54 -46.74 -44.29
N ASN A 3 10.25 -47.33 -43.14
CA ASN A 3 8.98 -47.15 -42.43
C ASN A 3 9.07 -45.90 -41.52
N LYS A 4 8.87 -44.72 -42.11
CA LYS A 4 8.60 -43.48 -41.36
C LYS A 4 7.11 -43.44 -41.08
N MET A 5 6.66 -43.69 -39.86
CA MET A 5 5.40 -43.12 -39.37
C MET A 5 5.23 -43.33 -37.86
N ARG A 6 4.78 -42.24 -37.20
CA ARG A 6 4.21 -42.11 -35.84
C ARG A 6 5.15 -41.64 -34.72
N CYS A 7 5.68 -40.41 -34.87
CA CYS A 7 6.19 -39.60 -33.75
C CYS A 7 5.20 -38.51 -33.26
N CYS A 8 3.97 -38.44 -33.76
CA CYS A 8 3.11 -37.25 -33.54
C CYS A 8 2.15 -37.30 -32.35
N SER A 9 2.14 -38.34 -31.50
CA SER A 9 1.13 -38.44 -30.43
C SER A 9 1.56 -37.95 -29.04
N PHE A 10 2.83 -37.56 -28.82
CA PHE A 10 3.28 -37.11 -27.50
C PHE A 10 3.38 -35.59 -27.31
N ILE A 11 3.38 -34.80 -28.38
CA ILE A 11 3.53 -33.34 -28.27
C ILE A 11 2.21 -32.65 -27.88
N ALA A 12 1.05 -33.25 -28.19
CA ALA A 12 -0.26 -32.62 -27.97
C ALA A 12 -0.69 -32.58 -26.48
N ALA A 13 -0.14 -33.43 -25.61
CA ALA A 13 -0.51 -33.45 -24.18
C ALA A 13 0.28 -32.44 -23.32
N PHE A 14 1.40 -31.88 -23.82
CA PHE A 14 2.24 -30.97 -23.04
C PHE A 14 1.81 -29.49 -23.15
N VAL A 15 1.02 -29.13 -24.15
CA VAL A 15 0.56 -27.75 -24.37
C VAL A 15 -0.66 -27.39 -23.50
N ILE A 16 -1.41 -28.38 -23.00
CA ILE A 16 -2.65 -28.15 -22.23
C ILE A 16 -2.37 -27.82 -20.75
N VAL A 17 -1.20 -28.14 -20.21
CA VAL A 17 -0.85 -27.82 -18.82
C VAL A 17 -0.33 -26.37 -18.66
N LEU A 18 0.15 -25.74 -19.74
CA LEU A 18 0.66 -24.37 -19.72
C LEU A 18 -0.44 -23.31 -19.93
N SER A 19 -1.63 -23.68 -20.43
CA SER A 19 -2.73 -22.73 -20.67
C SER A 19 -3.45 -22.27 -19.39
N GLY A 20 -3.32 -23.01 -18.29
CA GLY A 20 -3.87 -22.62 -16.98
C GLY A 20 -3.12 -21.47 -16.29
N TRP A 21 -1.88 -21.19 -16.71
CA TRP A 21 -0.96 -20.25 -16.06
C TRP A 21 -0.96 -18.85 -16.69
N ILE A 22 -1.42 -18.70 -17.93
CA ILE A 22 -1.21 -17.47 -18.71
C ILE A 22 -2.22 -16.35 -18.36
N GLY A 23 -3.27 -16.62 -17.59
CA GLY A 23 -4.31 -15.60 -17.28
C GLY A 23 -4.94 -15.66 -15.89
N GLY A 24 -4.46 -16.51 -14.99
CA GLY A 24 -5.05 -16.61 -13.64
C GLY A 24 -4.80 -15.35 -12.80
N TRP A 25 -3.59 -14.77 -12.89
CA TRP A 25 -3.23 -13.58 -12.11
C TRP A 25 -4.08 -12.38 -12.52
N THR A 26 -4.39 -12.23 -13.82
CA THR A 26 -5.27 -11.17 -14.34
C THR A 26 -6.70 -11.32 -13.81
N ARG A 27 -7.22 -12.56 -13.78
CA ARG A 27 -8.54 -12.83 -13.17
C ARG A 27 -8.54 -12.51 -11.68
N ALA A 28 -7.48 -12.89 -10.97
CA ALA A 28 -7.30 -12.62 -9.55
C ALA A 28 -7.20 -11.11 -9.29
N MET A 29 -6.48 -10.35 -10.11
CA MET A 29 -6.42 -8.88 -10.06
C MET A 29 -7.79 -8.25 -10.28
N LYS A 30 -8.54 -8.67 -11.31
CA LYS A 30 -9.88 -8.14 -11.60
C LYS A 30 -10.85 -8.42 -10.45
N ALA A 31 -10.85 -9.64 -9.91
CA ALA A 31 -11.66 -10.01 -8.75
C ALA A 31 -11.28 -9.18 -7.52
N GLY A 32 -9.98 -9.02 -7.26
CA GLY A 32 -9.48 -8.23 -6.14
C GLY A 32 -9.86 -6.76 -6.25
N ASN A 33 -9.71 -6.16 -7.42
CA ASN A 33 -10.13 -4.78 -7.69
C ASN A 33 -11.64 -4.60 -7.47
N ALA A 34 -12.46 -5.52 -8.00
CA ALA A 34 -13.90 -5.48 -7.82
C ALA A 34 -14.33 -5.61 -6.35
N ALA A 35 -13.69 -6.53 -5.60
CA ALA A 35 -13.93 -6.69 -4.17
C ALA A 35 -13.49 -5.44 -3.37
N TYR A 36 -12.32 -4.89 -3.69
CA TYR A 36 -11.79 -3.68 -3.06
C TYR A 36 -12.74 -2.49 -3.24
N VAL A 37 -13.27 -2.34 -4.46
CA VAL A 37 -14.27 -1.33 -4.81
C VAL A 37 -15.54 -1.44 -3.98
N ARG A 38 -16.02 -2.68 -3.74
CA ARG A 38 -17.20 -2.94 -2.89
C ARG A 38 -16.91 -2.75 -1.40
N GLY A 39 -15.65 -2.56 -1.01
CA GLY A 39 -15.24 -2.48 0.39
C GLY A 39 -15.03 -3.85 1.03
N ASN A 40 -15.11 -4.95 0.27
CA ASN A 40 -14.86 -6.31 0.74
C ASN A 40 -13.35 -6.58 0.81
N TYR A 41 -12.67 -5.94 1.77
CA TYR A 41 -11.20 -6.01 1.85
C TYR A 41 -10.66 -7.42 2.12
N ASN A 42 -11.43 -8.30 2.76
CA ASN A 42 -11.06 -9.71 2.95
C ASN A 42 -10.99 -10.47 1.63
N GLU A 43 -12.01 -10.32 0.78
CA GLU A 43 -12.05 -10.92 -0.56
C GLU A 43 -10.97 -10.30 -1.47
N ALA A 44 -10.76 -8.99 -1.37
CA ALA A 44 -9.70 -8.29 -2.11
C ALA A 44 -8.30 -8.82 -1.76
N HIS A 45 -8.01 -8.97 -0.46
CA HIS A 45 -6.76 -9.56 0.01
C HIS A 45 -6.57 -10.96 -0.57
N ALA A 46 -7.52 -11.88 -0.39
CA ALA A 46 -7.39 -13.25 -0.89
C ALA A 46 -7.11 -13.30 -2.40
N ALA A 47 -7.82 -12.46 -3.18
CA ALA A 47 -7.62 -12.37 -4.62
C ALA A 47 -6.25 -11.79 -5.00
N PHE A 48 -5.80 -10.69 -4.36
CA PHE A 48 -4.48 -10.13 -4.63
C PHE A 48 -3.34 -11.04 -4.16
N GLN A 49 -3.51 -11.76 -3.05
CA GLN A 49 -2.56 -12.78 -2.61
C GLN A 49 -2.43 -13.91 -3.63
N ARG A 50 -3.53 -14.34 -4.23
CA ARG A 50 -3.47 -15.28 -5.35
C ARG A 50 -2.72 -14.70 -6.55
N ALA A 51 -2.96 -13.43 -6.89
CA ALA A 51 -2.23 -12.75 -7.96
C ALA A 51 -0.71 -12.69 -7.70
N THR A 52 -0.28 -12.46 -6.46
CA THR A 52 1.15 -12.46 -6.09
C THR A 52 1.77 -13.86 -6.09
N LEU A 53 0.99 -14.91 -5.85
CA LEU A 53 1.48 -16.30 -5.98
C LEU A 53 1.65 -16.70 -7.45
N GLU A 54 0.71 -16.28 -8.31
CA GLU A 54 0.73 -16.63 -9.73
C GLU A 54 1.71 -15.79 -10.56
N LYS A 55 1.90 -14.51 -10.17
CA LYS A 55 2.91 -13.62 -10.77
C LYS A 55 3.74 -12.92 -9.69
N PRO A 56 4.75 -13.60 -9.12
CA PRO A 56 5.51 -13.12 -7.97
C PRO A 56 6.31 -11.84 -8.18
N ASP A 57 6.67 -11.52 -9.41
CA ASP A 57 7.47 -10.37 -9.82
C ASP A 57 6.63 -9.12 -10.14
N ASN A 58 5.29 -9.22 -10.13
CA ASN A 58 4.41 -8.10 -10.49
C ASN A 58 4.26 -7.09 -9.32
N PRO A 59 4.83 -5.87 -9.40
CA PRO A 59 4.73 -4.89 -8.33
C PRO A 59 3.28 -4.41 -8.12
N VAL A 60 2.45 -4.33 -9.15
CA VAL A 60 1.04 -3.92 -9.03
C VAL A 60 0.25 -4.88 -8.14
N ALA A 61 0.50 -6.19 -8.26
CA ALA A 61 -0.15 -7.20 -7.42
C ALA A 61 0.22 -7.02 -5.94
N HIS A 62 1.50 -6.76 -5.65
CA HIS A 62 1.97 -6.47 -4.28
C HIS A 62 1.43 -5.14 -3.77
N TYR A 63 1.42 -4.08 -4.57
CA TYR A 63 0.83 -2.79 -4.20
C TYR A 63 -0.65 -2.91 -3.84
N ASN A 64 -1.42 -3.64 -4.64
CA ASN A 64 -2.84 -3.85 -4.38
C ASN A 64 -3.09 -4.72 -3.14
N LEU A 65 -2.26 -5.76 -2.92
CA LEU A 65 -2.28 -6.55 -1.69
C LEU A 65 -1.99 -5.69 -0.46
N GLY A 66 -0.94 -4.86 -0.52
CA GLY A 66 -0.58 -3.92 0.55
C GLY A 66 -1.71 -2.94 0.85
N THR A 67 -2.38 -2.44 -0.19
CA THR A 67 -3.54 -1.56 -0.05
C THR A 67 -4.72 -2.29 0.61
N ALA A 68 -5.03 -3.53 0.23
CA ALA A 68 -6.07 -4.32 0.89
C ALA A 68 -5.75 -4.59 2.37
N LEU A 69 -4.50 -4.95 2.69
CA LEU A 69 -4.01 -5.13 4.06
C LEU A 69 -4.15 -3.84 4.88
N TYR A 70 -3.78 -2.70 4.30
CA TYR A 70 -3.93 -1.40 4.94
C TYR A 70 -5.39 -1.13 5.31
N ARG A 71 -6.33 -1.43 4.40
CA ARG A 71 -7.77 -1.27 4.67
C ARG A 71 -8.34 -2.26 5.69
N GLN A 72 -7.67 -3.38 5.91
CA GLN A 72 -7.97 -4.32 7.00
C GLN A 72 -7.39 -3.87 8.35
N GLY A 73 -6.63 -2.77 8.41
CA GLY A 73 -5.93 -2.34 9.61
C GLY A 73 -4.63 -3.12 9.88
N LYS A 74 -4.20 -3.97 8.95
CA LYS A 74 -2.98 -4.78 9.08
C LYS A 74 -1.75 -3.99 8.64
N PHE A 75 -1.49 -2.88 9.33
CA PHE A 75 -0.52 -1.87 8.87
C PHE A 75 0.92 -2.38 8.78
N ARG A 76 1.37 -3.22 9.72
CA ARG A 76 2.72 -3.82 9.67
C ARG A 76 2.90 -4.75 8.47
N GLU A 77 1.88 -5.53 8.13
CA GLU A 77 1.89 -6.38 6.94
C GLU A 77 1.87 -5.52 5.67
N ALA A 78 0.98 -4.52 5.62
CA ALA A 78 0.89 -3.58 4.50
C ALA A 78 2.24 -2.91 4.20
N ALA A 79 2.94 -2.42 5.23
CA ALA A 79 4.26 -1.80 5.07
C ALA A 79 5.28 -2.76 4.41
N ARG A 80 5.36 -4.01 4.88
CA ARG A 80 6.23 -5.03 4.28
C ARG A 80 5.85 -5.33 2.84
N THR A 81 4.55 -5.41 2.53
CA THR A 81 4.07 -5.67 1.18
C THR A 81 4.33 -4.48 0.24
N PHE A 82 4.22 -3.23 0.71
CA PHE A 82 4.61 -2.06 -0.09
C PHE A 82 6.12 -2.01 -0.36
N GLN A 83 6.95 -2.37 0.62
CA GLN A 83 8.39 -2.54 0.39
C GLN A 83 8.67 -3.60 -0.68
N ALA A 84 7.99 -4.75 -0.60
CA ALA A 84 8.10 -5.81 -1.60
C ALA A 84 7.67 -5.34 -3.01
N SER A 85 6.63 -4.51 -3.10
CA SER A 85 6.21 -3.85 -4.34
C SER A 85 7.27 -2.89 -4.87
N LEU A 86 7.89 -2.09 -4.00
CA LEU A 86 8.91 -1.11 -4.37
C LEU A 86 10.18 -1.78 -4.92
N SER A 87 10.63 -2.87 -4.29
CA SER A 87 11.79 -3.66 -4.75
C SER A 87 11.56 -4.19 -6.16
N ARG A 88 10.39 -4.79 -6.43
CA ARG A 88 10.03 -5.34 -7.74
C ARG A 88 9.87 -4.26 -8.81
N HIS A 89 9.32 -3.11 -8.43
CA HIS A 89 9.25 -1.98 -9.34
C HIS A 89 10.65 -1.52 -9.78
N ALA A 90 11.64 -1.55 -8.89
CA ALA A 90 13.01 -1.18 -9.25
C ALA A 90 13.65 -2.14 -10.26
N GLU A 91 13.14 -3.37 -10.36
CA GLU A 91 13.62 -4.42 -11.27
C GLU A 91 12.89 -4.40 -12.63
N GLN A 92 11.75 -3.71 -12.74
CA GLN A 92 10.95 -3.64 -13.97
C GLN A 92 11.31 -2.45 -14.86
N THR A 93 11.26 -2.66 -16.18
CA THR A 93 11.48 -1.63 -17.20
C THR A 93 10.20 -0.92 -17.64
N GLU A 94 9.02 -1.44 -17.29
CA GLU A 94 7.72 -0.88 -17.66
C GLU A 94 7.14 0.00 -16.54
N ASP A 95 6.94 1.28 -16.83
CA ASP A 95 6.42 2.31 -15.90
C ASP A 95 4.89 2.26 -15.81
N THR A 96 4.33 1.14 -15.34
CA THR A 96 2.88 0.96 -15.19
C THR A 96 2.35 1.37 -13.80
N LEU A 97 3.23 1.62 -12.84
CA LEU A 97 2.89 1.88 -11.45
C LEU A 97 3.70 3.03 -10.89
N ASN A 98 3.05 4.12 -10.48
CA ASN A 98 3.79 5.28 -9.97
C ASN A 98 4.52 4.96 -8.65
N ARG A 99 5.86 4.99 -8.67
CA ARG A 99 6.73 4.80 -7.51
C ARG A 99 6.40 5.74 -6.34
N SER A 100 5.97 6.98 -6.64
CA SER A 100 5.51 7.94 -5.64
C SER A 100 4.34 7.39 -4.82
N SER A 101 3.35 6.78 -5.47
CA SER A 101 2.15 6.23 -4.80
C SER A 101 2.49 5.05 -3.88
N ILE A 102 3.46 4.21 -4.25
CA ILE A 102 3.94 3.11 -3.40
C ILE A 102 4.59 3.69 -2.13
N LEU A 103 5.48 4.67 -2.30
CA LEU A 103 6.19 5.34 -1.21
C LEU A 103 5.24 6.10 -0.27
N TYR A 104 4.25 6.79 -0.84
CA TYR A 104 3.21 7.46 -0.06
C TYR A 104 2.41 6.47 0.81
N ASN A 105 1.95 5.35 0.23
CA ASN A 105 1.20 4.34 0.99
C ASN A 105 2.07 3.56 1.99
N LEU A 106 3.36 3.37 1.70
CA LEU A 106 4.33 2.87 2.69
C LEU A 106 4.43 3.84 3.88
N GLY A 107 4.55 5.14 3.62
CA GLY A 107 4.56 6.17 4.66
C GLY A 107 3.29 6.15 5.50
N ASN A 108 2.11 6.00 4.87
CA ASN A 108 0.83 5.89 5.58
C ASN A 108 0.82 4.65 6.50
N ALA A 109 1.28 3.49 6.00
CA ALA A 109 1.35 2.27 6.78
C ALA A 109 2.31 2.40 7.97
N GLN A 110 3.48 3.00 7.78
CA GLN A 110 4.46 3.24 8.84
C GLN A 110 3.94 4.24 9.87
N PHE A 111 3.24 5.30 9.44
CA PHE A 111 2.58 6.26 10.32
C PHE A 111 1.56 5.55 11.23
N LYS A 112 0.70 4.68 10.69
CA LYS A 112 -0.29 3.92 11.47
C LYS A 112 0.35 2.93 12.45
N VAL A 113 1.56 2.44 12.18
CA VAL A 113 2.33 1.59 13.10
C VAL A 113 3.01 2.42 14.21
N GLY A 114 3.10 3.74 14.04
CA GLY A 114 3.83 4.64 14.94
C GLY A 114 5.31 4.78 14.60
N ASP A 115 5.79 4.19 13.50
CA ASP A 115 7.15 4.37 13.01
C ASP A 115 7.25 5.67 12.20
N LEU A 116 7.23 6.79 12.93
CA LEU A 116 7.17 8.12 12.35
C LEU A 116 8.45 8.49 11.59
N THR A 117 9.61 7.99 12.03
CA THR A 117 10.88 8.23 11.35
C THR A 117 10.87 7.61 9.96
N SER A 118 10.48 6.34 9.83
CA SER A 118 10.38 5.69 8.52
C SER A 118 9.27 6.31 7.67
N ALA A 119 8.14 6.70 8.27
CA ALA A 119 7.06 7.37 7.55
C ALA A 119 7.53 8.71 6.93
N ILE A 120 8.28 9.51 7.68
CA ILE A 120 8.87 10.77 7.21
C ILE A 120 9.77 10.53 6.00
N ASP A 121 10.68 9.54 6.10
CA ASP A 121 11.56 9.20 4.99
C ASP A 121 10.73 8.80 3.76
N ALA A 122 9.79 7.88 3.90
CA ALA A 122 8.94 7.42 2.80
C ALA A 122 8.17 8.57 2.10
N TYR A 123 7.58 9.50 2.86
CA TYR A 123 6.93 10.68 2.27
C TYR A 123 7.91 11.61 1.58
N GLN A 124 9.10 11.84 2.15
CA GLN A 124 10.14 12.62 1.48
C GLN A 124 10.57 11.95 0.17
N GLN A 125 10.67 10.62 0.14
CA GLN A 125 10.96 9.89 -1.09
C GLN A 125 9.85 10.06 -2.12
N ALA A 126 8.58 9.94 -1.72
CA ALA A 126 7.44 10.15 -2.61
C ALA A 126 7.48 11.54 -3.24
N LEU A 127 7.73 12.58 -2.43
CA LEU A 127 7.83 13.97 -2.88
C LEU A 127 9.04 14.25 -3.78
N ARG A 128 10.06 13.39 -3.81
CA ARG A 128 11.12 13.49 -4.84
C ARG A 128 10.63 13.08 -6.22
N PHE A 129 9.66 12.16 -6.29
CA PHE A 129 9.05 11.71 -7.55
C PHE A 129 7.85 12.57 -7.96
N ASP A 130 7.03 13.00 -6.99
CA ASP A 130 5.93 13.94 -7.20
C ASP A 130 6.00 15.11 -6.21
N PRO A 131 6.73 16.20 -6.54
CA PRO A 131 6.89 17.35 -5.66
C PRO A 131 5.59 18.10 -5.37
N GLN A 132 4.54 17.89 -6.16
CA GLN A 132 3.26 18.59 -6.07
C GLN A 132 2.19 17.79 -5.32
N ASP A 133 2.51 16.59 -4.81
CA ASP A 133 1.58 15.79 -4.03
C ASP A 133 1.25 16.49 -2.69
N THR A 134 0.11 17.19 -2.69
CA THR A 134 -0.38 17.95 -1.53
C THR A 134 -0.72 17.05 -0.34
N ASP A 135 -1.10 15.80 -0.59
CA ASP A 135 -1.48 14.85 0.46
C ASP A 135 -0.23 14.26 1.13
N ALA A 136 0.83 14.01 0.36
CA ALA A 136 2.15 13.64 0.88
C ALA A 136 2.79 14.77 1.71
N HIS A 137 2.72 16.03 1.24
CA HIS A 137 3.18 17.19 2.03
C HIS A 137 2.43 17.31 3.35
N HIS A 138 1.10 17.14 3.32
CA HIS A 138 0.27 17.20 4.51
C HIS A 138 0.63 16.11 5.52
N ASN A 139 0.74 14.86 5.07
CA ASN A 139 1.06 13.73 5.95
C ASN A 139 2.50 13.80 6.49
N LEU A 140 3.45 14.30 5.69
CA LEU A 140 4.82 14.57 6.15
C LEU A 140 4.85 15.60 7.28
N ALA A 141 4.08 16.68 7.16
CA ALA A 141 4.00 17.71 8.20
C ALA A 141 3.42 17.13 9.51
N LEU A 142 2.34 16.35 9.41
CA LEU A 142 1.75 15.66 10.58
C LEU A 142 2.72 14.68 11.24
N ALA A 143 3.44 13.88 10.44
CA ALA A 143 4.42 12.92 10.95
C ALA A 143 5.56 13.63 11.72
N ARG A 144 6.07 14.75 11.19
CA ARG A 144 7.11 15.56 11.85
C ARG A 144 6.61 16.17 13.15
N GLN A 145 5.40 16.74 13.17
CA GLN A 145 4.84 17.34 14.37
C GLN A 145 4.62 16.28 15.45
N LEU A 146 4.08 15.11 15.09
CA LEU A 146 3.83 14.03 16.02
C LEU A 146 5.14 13.44 16.58
N LEU A 147 6.19 13.31 15.75
CA LEU A 147 7.50 12.84 16.20
C LEU A 147 8.13 13.82 17.20
N LYS A 148 8.10 15.12 16.89
CA LYS A 148 8.57 16.16 17.81
C LYS A 148 7.80 16.10 19.13
N GLN A 149 6.48 15.96 19.08
CA GLN A 149 5.64 15.85 20.26
C GLN A 149 6.01 14.64 21.13
N GLN A 150 6.29 13.48 20.52
CA GLN A 150 6.76 12.30 21.25
C GLN A 150 8.12 12.54 21.91
N GLN A 151 9.03 13.23 21.24
CA GLN A 151 10.35 13.58 21.78
C GLN A 151 10.23 14.56 22.96
N ASP A 152 9.41 15.60 22.83
CA ASP A 152 9.17 16.60 23.87
C ASP A 152 8.55 15.95 25.12
N LEU A 153 7.57 15.05 24.93
CA LEU A 153 6.98 14.25 26.01
C LEU A 153 8.01 13.36 26.71
N ALA A 154 8.86 12.66 25.95
CA ALA A 154 9.90 11.81 26.51
C ALA A 154 10.93 12.60 27.33
N GLN A 155 11.34 13.78 26.86
CA GLN A 155 12.26 14.66 27.59
C GLN A 155 11.64 15.19 28.89
N GLN A 156 10.36 15.54 28.88
CA GLN A 156 9.66 16.01 30.08
C GLN A 156 9.52 14.89 31.11
N GLN A 157 9.20 13.66 30.69
CA GLN A 157 9.14 12.50 31.57
C GLN A 157 10.51 12.18 32.19
N ALA A 158 11.59 12.30 31.42
CA ALA A 158 12.94 12.13 31.96
C ALA A 158 13.25 13.18 33.04
N LYS A 159 12.86 14.45 32.85
CA LYS A 159 13.05 15.53 33.82
C LYS A 159 12.14 15.44 35.05
N SER A 160 10.92 14.91 34.92
CA SER A 160 10.01 14.75 36.05
C SER A 160 10.34 13.54 36.91
N SER A 161 11.01 12.52 36.35
CA SER A 161 11.52 11.39 37.14
C SER A 161 12.57 11.78 38.19
N THR A 162 13.15 12.99 38.09
CA THR A 162 14.08 13.57 39.06
C THR A 162 13.46 14.65 39.96
N ALA A 163 12.16 14.93 39.85
CA ALA A 163 11.43 15.97 40.59
C ALA A 163 10.19 15.38 41.33
N PRO A 164 9.60 16.05 42.34
CA PRO A 164 8.40 15.55 43.03
C PRO A 164 7.21 15.49 42.06
N LYS A 165 6.40 14.42 42.17
CA LYS A 165 5.27 14.06 41.29
C LYS A 165 4.43 15.27 40.85
N THR A 166 4.69 15.77 39.65
CA THR A 166 3.85 16.74 38.94
C THR A 166 2.72 16.04 38.19
N GLU A 167 1.63 16.76 37.93
CA GLU A 167 0.44 16.24 37.25
C GLU A 167 0.75 15.61 35.88
N PRO A 168 -0.05 14.62 35.44
CA PRO A 168 0.05 14.04 34.10
C PRO A 168 0.02 15.13 33.01
N ASN A 169 0.95 15.08 32.05
CA ASN A 169 0.92 16.00 30.90
C ASN A 169 -0.22 15.61 29.92
N ASP A 170 -1.43 16.03 30.26
CA ASP A 170 -2.66 15.75 29.51
C ASP A 170 -2.74 16.58 28.23
N VAL A 171 -2.16 17.79 28.22
CA VAL A 171 -2.11 18.68 27.04
C VAL A 171 -1.35 18.01 25.90
N GLY A 172 -0.17 17.46 26.20
CA GLY A 172 0.66 16.88 25.15
C GLY A 172 0.09 15.59 24.54
N LYS A 173 -0.64 14.81 25.34
CA LYS A 173 -1.40 13.65 24.85
C LYS A 173 -2.59 14.09 23.99
N ALA A 174 -3.32 15.13 24.41
CA ALA A 174 -4.44 15.67 23.64
C ALA A 174 -3.99 16.19 22.26
N GLU A 175 -2.82 16.83 22.18
CA GLU A 175 -2.26 17.27 20.90
C GLU A 175 -1.90 16.09 19.99
N ALA A 176 -1.27 15.04 20.52
CA ALA A 176 -0.95 13.84 19.76
C ALA A 176 -2.23 13.20 19.16
N LEU A 177 -3.31 13.12 19.95
CA LEU A 177 -4.61 12.61 19.48
C LEU A 177 -5.19 13.47 18.35
N ARG A 178 -5.12 14.80 18.45
CA ARG A 178 -5.57 15.72 17.38
C ARG A 178 -4.79 15.51 16.08
N LEU A 179 -3.49 15.21 16.16
CA LEU A 179 -2.69 14.94 14.95
C LEU A 179 -3.07 13.63 14.28
N LEU A 180 -3.38 12.59 15.07
CA LEU A 180 -3.90 11.32 14.55
C LEU A 180 -5.29 11.47 13.93
N GLU A 181 -6.13 12.34 14.50
CA GLU A 181 -7.43 12.70 13.95
C GLU A 181 -7.27 13.40 12.60
N ARG A 182 -6.44 14.44 12.51
CA ARG A 182 -6.15 15.16 11.25
C ARG A 182 -5.60 14.24 10.16
N PHE A 183 -4.76 13.28 10.53
CA PHE A 183 -4.30 12.26 9.58
C PHE A 183 -5.47 11.43 9.04
N SER A 184 -6.35 10.98 9.93
CA SER A 184 -7.52 10.16 9.58
C SER A 184 -8.54 10.96 8.75
N GLU A 185 -8.70 12.26 9.03
CA GLU A 185 -9.49 13.18 8.20
C GLU A 185 -8.94 13.28 6.78
N ASN A 186 -7.61 13.39 6.63
CA ASN A 186 -6.98 13.43 5.32
C ASN A 186 -7.25 12.15 4.50
N GLU A 187 -7.15 10.98 5.13
CA GLU A 187 -7.48 9.70 4.49
C GLU A 187 -8.95 9.64 4.05
N ASN A 188 -9.86 10.10 4.91
CA ASN A 188 -11.29 10.11 4.60
C ASN A 188 -11.60 11.07 3.43
N ARG A 189 -10.98 12.24 3.43
CA ARG A 189 -11.06 13.21 2.33
C ARG A 189 -10.59 12.60 1.01
N LEU A 190 -9.44 11.95 1.00
CA LEU A 190 -8.89 11.26 -0.17
C LEU A 190 -9.83 10.16 -0.68
N ARG A 191 -10.36 9.35 0.24
CA ARG A 191 -11.33 8.31 -0.09
C ARG A 191 -12.58 8.90 -0.75
N GLN A 192 -13.10 10.01 -0.24
CA GLN A 192 -14.27 10.68 -0.82
C GLN A 192 -13.95 11.24 -2.22
N LYS A 193 -12.79 11.89 -2.40
CA LYS A 193 -12.33 12.37 -3.72
C LYS A 193 -12.28 11.22 -4.74
N LEU A 194 -11.67 10.09 -4.39
CA LEU A 194 -11.59 8.92 -5.26
C LEU A 194 -12.98 8.34 -5.57
N GLN A 195 -13.88 8.29 -4.59
CA GLN A 195 -15.25 7.85 -4.84
C GLN A 195 -16.02 8.80 -5.77
N GLN A 196 -15.82 10.12 -5.63
CA GLN A 196 -16.43 11.12 -6.51
C GLN A 196 -15.89 11.01 -7.93
N GLN A 197 -14.57 10.93 -8.11
CA GLN A 197 -13.92 10.73 -9.41
C GLN A 197 -14.43 9.48 -10.13
N ARG A 198 -14.64 8.38 -9.38
CA ARG A 198 -15.20 7.15 -9.95
C ARG A 198 -16.66 7.28 -10.35
N LYS A 199 -17.45 8.07 -9.63
CA LYS A 199 -18.84 8.37 -10.00
C LYS A 199 -18.93 9.33 -11.20
N SER A 200 -18.03 10.32 -11.27
CA SER A 200 -18.00 11.29 -12.36
C SER A 200 -17.36 10.76 -13.65
N GLY A 201 -16.47 9.77 -13.56
CA GLY A 201 -15.88 9.05 -14.70
C GLY A 201 -16.81 8.03 -15.39
N TYR A 202 -18.12 8.05 -15.10
CA TYR A 202 -19.09 7.09 -15.65
C TYR A 202 -19.52 7.41 -17.10
N ARG A 203 -18.54 7.46 -18.01
CA ARG A 203 -18.66 7.03 -19.42
C ARG A 203 -17.27 7.02 -20.09
N ARG A 204 -16.79 5.82 -20.44
CA ARG A 204 -15.50 5.46 -21.11
C ARG A 204 -14.31 5.35 -20.15
N GLU A 205 -13.45 4.33 -20.17
CA GLU A 205 -13.30 3.14 -21.02
C GLU A 205 -12.34 2.18 -20.30
N LYS A 206 -12.56 0.87 -20.49
CA LYS A 206 -11.59 -0.24 -20.36
C LYS A 206 -11.06 -0.55 -18.96
N ASP A 207 -11.83 -1.42 -18.30
CA ASP A 207 -11.33 -2.52 -17.49
C ASP A 207 -9.98 -3.06 -18.01
N TRP A 208 -8.91 -2.86 -17.24
CA TRP A 208 -7.82 -3.82 -17.07
C TRP A 208 -7.39 -3.78 -15.60
#